data_AF-A0A527YXA1-F1
#
_entry.id   AF-A0A527YXA1-F1
#
_cell.length_a   1.000
_cell.length_b   1.000
_cell.length_c   1.000
_cell.angle_alpha   90.00
_cell.angle_beta   90.00
_cell.angle_gamma   90.00
#
_symmetry.space_group_name_H-M   'P 1'
#
loop_
_entity.id
_entity.type
_entity.pdbx_description
1 polymer ?
#
loop_
_entity_poly.entity_id
_entity_poly.type
_entity_poly.pdbx_seq_one_letter_code
_entity_poly.pdbx_strand_id
1 'polypeptide(L)'
;VWNEECQGTNGIGTCLVEQRTLTIHRDQHFQTRNTGLSCTTAPIYDHEGNLVAALDVSSCRADLTEAFASLISVAVVDAVRRIEAENFRMAFPKARILLAPVTDKGSGALIAVDVDDLVVGATRSARLALGITQ
;
A
#
# COMPACT_ATOMS: atom_id res chain seq x y z
N VAL A 1 11.39 -11.10 -13.62
CA VAL A 1 11.55 -10.44 -12.30
C VAL A 1 11.33 -8.95 -12.50
N TRP A 2 10.57 -8.28 -11.62
CA TRP A 2 10.18 -6.87 -11.74
C TRP A 2 10.98 -5.89 -10.86
N ASN A 3 12.02 -6.38 -10.17
CA ASN A 3 12.87 -5.51 -9.36
C ASN A 3 13.48 -4.38 -10.22
N GLU A 4 13.71 -3.23 -9.59
CA GLU A 4 14.18 -2.04 -10.29
C GLU A 4 15.59 -2.25 -10.86
N GLU A 5 16.45 -3.03 -10.20
CA GLU A 5 17.80 -3.34 -10.70
C GLU A 5 17.80 -4.06 -12.06
N CYS A 6 16.83 -4.95 -12.32
CA CYS A 6 16.75 -5.71 -13.57
C CYS A 6 15.89 -5.03 -14.64
N GLN A 7 14.89 -4.23 -14.25
CA GLN A 7 13.94 -3.63 -15.19
C GLN A 7 14.10 -2.12 -15.37
N GLY A 8 14.95 -1.47 -14.57
CA GLY A 8 14.96 -0.02 -14.39
C GLY A 8 13.67 0.49 -13.77
N THR A 9 13.45 1.81 -13.81
CA THR A 9 12.24 2.45 -13.29
C THR A 9 10.97 1.80 -13.86
N ASN A 10 10.14 1.28 -12.97
CA ASN A 10 8.87 0.61 -13.28
C ASN A 10 7.93 0.65 -12.07
N GLY A 11 6.63 0.46 -12.28
CA GLY A 11 5.62 0.56 -11.21
C GLY A 11 5.95 -0.29 -9.97
N ILE A 12 6.12 -1.60 -10.16
CA ILE A 12 6.33 -2.56 -9.07
C ILE A 12 7.67 -2.33 -8.35
N GLY A 13 8.77 -2.34 -9.10
CA GLY A 13 10.12 -2.24 -8.55
C GLY A 13 10.34 -0.92 -7.83
N THR A 14 10.00 0.19 -8.47
CA THR A 14 10.19 1.52 -7.89
C THR A 14 9.28 1.73 -6.67
N CYS A 15 8.04 1.20 -6.67
CA CYS A 15 7.16 1.28 -5.50
C CYS A 15 7.73 0.53 -4.28
N LEU A 16 8.32 -0.65 -4.49
CA LEU A 16 8.94 -1.42 -3.41
C LEU A 16 10.20 -0.73 -2.86
N VAL A 17 10.99 -0.09 -3.71
CA VAL A 17 12.17 0.70 -3.30
C VAL A 17 11.76 1.95 -2.53
N GLU A 18 10.81 2.71 -3.06
CA GLU A 18 10.37 4.00 -2.50
C GLU A 18 9.42 3.86 -1.30
N GLN A 19 8.85 2.66 -1.09
CA GLN A 19 7.89 2.35 -0.02
C GLN A 19 6.68 3.30 0.04
N ARG A 20 6.24 3.79 -1.12
CA ARG A 20 5.10 4.71 -1.24
C ARG A 20 4.27 4.39 -2.48
N THR A 21 3.01 4.80 -2.43
CA THR A 21 2.15 4.79 -3.62
C THR A 21 2.71 5.74 -4.66
N LEU A 22 2.77 5.29 -5.91
CA LEU A 22 3.27 6.08 -7.03
C LEU A 22 2.60 5.67 -8.33
N THR A 23 2.74 6.55 -9.32
CA THR A 23 2.38 6.27 -10.71
C THR A 23 3.61 6.46 -11.58
N ILE A 24 3.94 5.44 -12.38
CA ILE A 24 4.92 5.53 -13.47
C ILE A 24 4.14 5.64 -14.78
N HIS A 25 4.18 6.81 -15.39
CA HIS A 25 3.45 7.15 -16.60
C HIS A 25 4.35 7.01 -17.82
N ARG A 26 4.00 6.09 -18.73
CA ARG A 26 4.57 5.99 -20.09
C ARG A 26 6.09 6.01 -20.13
N ASP A 27 6.66 7.07 -20.67
CA ASP A 27 8.08 7.32 -20.89
C ASP A 27 8.88 7.51 -19.59
N GLN A 28 8.22 7.54 -18.44
CA GLN A 28 8.86 7.37 -17.14
C GLN A 28 9.36 5.93 -16.91
N HIS A 29 8.85 4.94 -17.65
CA HIS A 29 9.43 3.60 -17.65
C HIS A 29 10.81 3.62 -18.30
N PHE A 30 11.79 2.98 -17.65
CA PHE A 30 13.14 2.87 -18.21
C PHE A 30 13.17 2.03 -19.49
N GLN A 31 12.39 0.96 -19.54
CA GLN A 31 12.32 0.06 -20.70
C GLN A 31 11.30 0.53 -21.73
N THR A 32 11.74 0.75 -22.97
CA THR A 32 10.90 1.24 -24.08
C THR A 32 9.69 0.34 -24.36
N ARG A 33 9.80 -0.97 -24.16
CA ARG A 33 8.68 -1.91 -24.31
C ARG A 33 7.50 -1.65 -23.35
N ASN A 34 7.73 -0.91 -22.26
CA ASN A 34 6.72 -0.61 -21.25
C ASN A 34 6.13 0.80 -21.40
N THR A 35 6.60 1.62 -22.34
CA THR A 35 6.15 3.02 -22.46
C THR A 35 4.71 3.18 -22.94
N GLY A 36 4.10 2.10 -23.45
CA GLY A 36 2.66 2.03 -23.70
C GLY A 36 1.81 1.93 -22.43
N LEU A 37 2.44 1.74 -21.25
CA LEU A 37 1.77 1.52 -19.97
C LEU A 37 1.83 2.76 -19.09
N SER A 38 0.80 2.92 -18.28
CA SER A 38 0.85 3.71 -17.06
C SER A 38 0.49 2.81 -15.89
N CYS A 39 1.38 2.72 -14.92
CA CYS A 39 1.26 1.81 -13.78
C CYS A 39 1.05 2.64 -12.52
N THR A 40 0.01 2.35 -11.76
CA THR A 40 -0.21 2.89 -10.42
C THR A 40 -0.06 1.76 -9.42
N THR A 41 0.87 1.93 -8.49
CA THR A 41 1.31 0.88 -7.59
C THR A 41 1.29 1.37 -6.15
N ALA A 42 0.81 0.55 -5.22
CA ALA A 42 0.87 0.83 -3.79
C ALA A 42 1.52 -0.34 -3.01
N PRO A 43 2.34 -0.03 -1.99
CA PRO A 43 2.97 -1.04 -1.15
C PRO A 43 1.95 -1.69 -0.19
N ILE A 44 2.14 -2.96 0.14
CA ILE A 44 1.34 -3.72 1.11
C ILE A 44 2.24 -4.13 2.26
N TYR A 45 1.79 -3.83 3.49
CA TYR A 45 2.47 -4.18 4.73
C TYR A 45 1.75 -5.28 5.49
N ASP A 46 2.50 -6.13 6.18
CA ASP A 46 1.93 -7.14 7.06
C ASP A 46 1.47 -6.57 8.42
N HIS A 47 1.01 -7.45 9.30
CA HIS A 47 0.55 -7.06 10.64
C HIS A 47 1.67 -6.54 11.55
N GLU A 48 2.93 -6.93 11.29
CA GLU A 48 4.12 -6.42 12.00
C GLU A 48 4.63 -5.10 11.40
N GLY A 49 4.17 -4.75 10.20
CA GLY A 49 4.50 -3.50 9.51
C GLY A 49 5.63 -3.65 8.52
N ASN A 50 6.04 -4.88 8.21
CA ASN A 50 7.04 -5.15 7.21
C ASN A 50 6.42 -5.03 5.82
N LEU A 51 7.18 -4.51 4.86
CA LEU A 51 6.78 -4.50 3.46
C LEU A 51 6.81 -5.94 2.92
N VAL A 52 5.67 -6.47 2.49
CA VAL A 52 5.55 -7.87 2.05
C VAL A 52 5.10 -8.02 0.59
N ALA A 53 4.46 -7.01 0.02
CA ALA A 53 4.00 -7.03 -1.37
C ALA A 53 3.76 -5.63 -1.92
N ALA A 54 3.31 -5.56 -3.18
CA ALA A 54 2.77 -4.38 -3.81
C ALA A 54 1.55 -4.75 -4.67
N LEU A 55 0.57 -3.87 -4.76
CA LEU A 55 -0.57 -3.96 -5.67
C LEU A 55 -0.34 -3.01 -6.85
N ASP A 56 -0.29 -3.55 -8.07
CA ASP A 56 -0.11 -2.78 -9.30
C ASP A 56 -1.37 -2.81 -10.17
N VAL A 57 -1.73 -1.65 -10.72
CA VAL A 57 -2.72 -1.51 -11.78
C VAL A 57 -2.07 -0.86 -12.99
N SER A 58 -2.00 -1.63 -14.07
CA SER A 58 -1.43 -1.20 -15.36
C SER A 58 -2.53 -0.85 -16.36
N SER A 59 -2.39 0.29 -17.04
CA SER A 59 -3.32 0.76 -18.07
C SER A 59 -2.59 1.09 -19.37
N CYS A 60 -3.10 0.57 -20.49
CA CYS A 60 -2.60 0.88 -21.85
C CYS A 60 -3.38 2.03 -22.52
N ARG A 61 -4.17 2.80 -21.74
CA ARG A 61 -5.06 3.81 -22.30
C ARG A 61 -4.29 5.02 -22.81
N ALA A 62 -4.49 5.34 -24.09
CA ALA A 62 -3.94 6.53 -24.71
C ALA A 62 -4.57 7.84 -24.17
N ASP A 63 -5.78 7.76 -23.59
CA ASP A 63 -6.55 8.87 -23.03
C ASP A 63 -6.52 8.92 -21.50
N LEU A 64 -5.55 8.25 -20.85
CA LEU A 64 -5.41 8.31 -19.40
C LEU A 64 -5.05 9.75 -18.98
N THR A 65 -6.04 10.46 -18.44
CA THR A 65 -5.84 11.79 -17.85
C THR A 65 -5.32 11.68 -16.42
N GLU A 66 -4.76 12.78 -15.91
CA GLU A 66 -4.33 12.89 -14.51
C GLU A 66 -5.48 12.65 -13.52
N ALA A 67 -6.70 13.08 -13.87
CA ALA A 67 -7.90 12.84 -13.06
C ALA A 67 -8.22 11.34 -12.97
N PHE A 68 -8.13 10.60 -14.08
CA PHE A 68 -8.30 9.15 -14.06
C PHE A 68 -7.17 8.45 -13.29
N ALA A 69 -5.92 8.88 -13.47
CA ALA A 69 -4.79 8.34 -12.71
C ALA A 69 -4.97 8.55 -11.20
N SER A 70 -5.48 9.71 -10.80
CA SER A 70 -5.81 10.01 -9.39
C SER A 70 -6.91 9.10 -8.86
N LEU A 71 -7.98 8.86 -9.63
CA LEU A 71 -9.05 7.93 -9.24
C LEU A 71 -8.55 6.49 -9.10
N ILE A 72 -7.69 6.04 -10.04
CA ILE A 72 -7.04 4.72 -9.95
C ILE A 72 -6.19 4.66 -8.68
N SER A 73 -5.40 5.69 -8.38
CA SER A 73 -4.57 5.75 -7.17
C SER A 73 -5.41 5.62 -5.89
N VAL A 74 -6.52 6.34 -5.79
CA VAL A 74 -7.45 6.22 -4.65
C VAL A 74 -7.98 4.79 -4.53
N ALA A 75 -8.40 4.18 -5.64
CA ALA A 75 -8.92 2.81 -5.65
C ALA A 75 -7.86 1.77 -5.25
N VAL A 76 -6.63 1.91 -5.76
CA VAL A 76 -5.51 1.03 -5.42
C VAL A 76 -5.16 1.14 -3.94
N VAL A 77 -5.09 2.36 -3.39
CA VAL A 77 -4.83 2.57 -1.96
C VAL A 77 -5.95 2.01 -1.09
N ASP A 78 -7.22 2.17 -1.47
CA ASP A 78 -8.34 1.57 -0.74
C ASP A 78 -8.28 0.04 -0.76
N ALA A 79 -7.96 -0.56 -1.91
CA ALA A 79 -7.80 -2.01 -2.04
C ALA A 79 -6.66 -2.54 -1.16
N VAL A 80 -5.49 -1.87 -1.15
CA VAL A 80 -4.37 -2.21 -0.26
C VAL A 80 -4.80 -2.15 1.20
N ARG A 81 -5.48 -1.08 1.63
CA ARG A 81 -5.97 -0.94 3.01
C ARG A 81 -6.89 -2.09 3.43
N ARG A 82 -7.75 -2.56 2.52
CA ARG A 82 -8.61 -3.73 2.78
C ARG A 82 -7.80 -5.01 2.93
N ILE A 83 -6.80 -5.23 2.07
CA ILE A 83 -5.90 -6.38 2.16
C ILE A 83 -5.17 -6.38 3.50
N GLU A 84 -4.59 -5.24 3.89
CA GLU A 84 -3.86 -5.09 5.16
C GLU A 84 -4.78 -5.30 6.37
N ALA A 85 -6.00 -4.76 6.33
CA ALA A 85 -6.97 -4.92 7.40
C ALA A 85 -7.41 -6.38 7.60
N GLU A 86 -7.66 -7.11 6.50
CA GLU A 86 -7.99 -8.54 6.57
C GLU A 86 -6.80 -9.36 7.05
N ASN A 87 -5.59 -9.09 6.55
CA ASN A 87 -4.37 -9.72 7.03
C ASN A 87 -4.17 -9.50 8.54
N PHE A 88 -4.40 -8.28 9.02
CA PHE A 88 -4.32 -7.93 10.44
C PHE A 88 -5.34 -8.70 11.29
N ARG A 89 -6.60 -8.83 10.82
CA ARG A 89 -7.64 -9.63 11.49
C ARG A 89 -7.26 -11.11 11.58
N MET A 90 -6.68 -11.66 10.51
CA MET A 90 -6.23 -13.05 10.48
C MET A 90 -5.06 -13.31 11.43
N ALA A 91 -4.17 -12.33 11.61
CA ALA A 91 -3.04 -12.44 12.53
C ALA A 91 -3.47 -12.41 14.01
N PHE A 92 -4.58 -11.73 14.34
CA PHE A 92 -5.09 -11.58 15.71
C PHE A 92 -6.54 -12.08 15.86
N PRO A 93 -6.83 -13.37 15.61
CA PRO A 93 -8.20 -13.89 15.51
C PRO A 93 -8.98 -13.87 16.83
N LYS A 94 -8.29 -13.72 17.97
CA LYS A 94 -8.88 -13.66 19.31
C LYS A 94 -8.93 -12.25 19.89
N ALA A 95 -8.31 -11.27 19.23
CA ALA A 95 -8.27 -9.91 19.70
C ALA A 95 -9.50 -9.13 19.22
N ARG A 96 -9.90 -8.13 20.00
CA ARG A 96 -10.81 -7.09 19.52
C ARG A 96 -10.01 -6.14 18.63
N ILE A 97 -10.54 -5.85 17.46
CA ILE A 97 -9.92 -4.94 16.49
C ILE A 97 -10.60 -3.58 16.57
N LEU A 98 -9.83 -2.55 16.91
CA LEU A 98 -10.29 -1.19 17.11
C LEU A 98 -9.66 -0.26 16.07
N LEU A 99 -10.36 0.80 15.70
CA LEU A 99 -9.77 1.91 14.95
C LEU A 99 -8.90 2.75 15.89
N ALA A 100 -7.68 3.06 15.47
CA ALA A 100 -6.80 3.94 16.23
C ALA A 100 -7.39 5.36 16.26
N PRO A 101 -7.23 6.10 17.38
CA PRO A 101 -7.78 7.45 17.55
C PRO A 101 -6.90 8.50 16.84
N VAL A 102 -6.84 8.43 15.51
CA VAL A 102 -5.99 9.27 14.67
C VAL A 102 -6.81 10.28 13.87
N THR A 103 -6.22 11.43 13.55
CA THR A 103 -6.90 12.53 12.84
C THR A 103 -7.37 12.13 11.44
N ASP A 104 -6.58 11.30 10.74
CA ASP A 104 -6.97 10.74 9.45
C ASP A 104 -7.76 9.42 9.63
N LYS A 105 -9.09 9.54 9.74
CA LYS A 105 -10.01 8.40 9.79
C LYS A 105 -9.94 7.51 8.54
N GLY A 106 -9.41 8.02 7.43
CA GLY A 106 -9.20 7.27 6.19
C GLY A 106 -7.97 6.37 6.21
N SER A 107 -7.07 6.52 7.19
CA SER A 107 -5.78 5.81 7.24
C SER A 107 -5.89 4.28 7.37
N GLY A 108 -7.06 3.75 7.78
CA GLY A 108 -7.21 2.33 8.09
C GLY A 108 -6.33 1.89 9.27
N ALA A 109 -6.00 2.81 10.17
CA ALA A 109 -5.20 2.52 11.36
C ALA A 109 -5.98 1.63 12.33
N LEU A 110 -5.48 0.40 12.55
CA LEU A 110 -6.10 -0.60 13.42
C LEU A 110 -5.18 -0.98 14.57
N ILE A 111 -5.78 -1.30 15.71
CA ILE A 111 -5.12 -1.83 16.91
C ILE A 111 -5.82 -3.12 17.31
N ALA A 112 -5.04 -4.13 17.68
CA ALA A 112 -5.53 -5.38 18.26
C ALA A 112 -5.39 -5.32 19.79
N VAL A 113 -6.48 -5.57 20.51
CA VAL A 113 -6.54 -5.57 21.98
C VAL A 113 -7.00 -6.94 22.46
N ASP A 114 -6.26 -7.56 23.36
CA ASP A 114 -6.60 -8.87 23.91
C ASP A 114 -7.72 -8.81 24.97
N VAL A 115 -7.89 -9.91 25.70
CA VAL A 115 -8.93 -10.06 26.74
C VAL A 115 -8.60 -9.33 28.03
N ASP A 116 -7.32 -8.99 28.25
CA ASP A 116 -6.82 -8.29 29.44
C ASP A 116 -6.66 -6.78 29.18
N ASP A 117 -7.27 -6.28 28.10
CA ASP A 117 -7.19 -4.89 27.62
C ASP A 117 -5.77 -4.44 27.22
N LEU A 118 -4.86 -5.38 26.91
CA LEU A 118 -3.52 -5.07 26.44
C LEU A 118 -3.49 -4.93 24.92
N VAL A 119 -2.74 -3.92 24.44
CA VAL A 119 -2.45 -3.76 23.02
C VAL A 119 -1.43 -4.81 22.60
N VAL A 120 -1.84 -5.73 21.72
CA VAL A 120 -1.02 -6.85 21.24
C VAL A 120 -0.60 -6.72 19.77
N GLY A 121 -1.12 -5.71 19.07
CA GLY A 121 -0.75 -5.43 17.69
C GLY A 121 -1.27 -4.09 17.20
N ALA A 122 -0.64 -3.56 16.15
CA ALA A 122 -1.05 -2.35 15.45
C ALA A 122 -0.74 -2.50 13.96
N THR A 123 -1.51 -1.88 13.06
CA THR A 123 -1.10 -1.78 11.64
C THR A 123 0.01 -0.75 11.48
N ARG A 124 0.73 -0.76 10.34
CA ARG A 124 1.79 0.23 10.07
C ARG A 124 1.25 1.66 10.13
N SER A 125 0.05 1.90 9.61
CA SER A 125 -0.60 3.22 9.69
C SER A 125 -0.89 3.64 11.13
N ALA A 126 -1.32 2.72 12.01
CA ALA A 126 -1.49 3.00 13.44
C ALA A 126 -0.15 3.28 14.14
N ARG A 127 0.88 2.48 13.85
CA ARG A 127 2.24 2.69 14.39
C ARG A 127 2.78 4.09 14.09
N LEU A 128 2.71 4.49 12.82
CA LEU A 128 3.16 5.80 12.36
C LEU A 128 2.37 6.95 13.00
N ALA A 129 1.04 6.83 13.04
CA ALA A 129 0.18 7.89 13.55
C ALA A 129 0.25 8.07 15.07
N LEU A 130 0.61 7.03 15.82
CA LEU A 130 0.76 7.06 17.28
C LEU A 130 2.22 7.19 17.73
N GLY A 131 3.19 7.17 16.81
CA GLY A 131 4.61 7.30 17.13
C GLY A 131 5.21 6.10 17.89
N ILE A 132 4.62 4.91 17.78
CA ILE A 132 4.97 3.72 18.56
C ILE A 132 5.91 2.75 17.82
N THR A 133 6.93 3.30 17.14
CA THR A 133 8.02 2.64 16.34
C THR A 133 7.70 2.24 14.88
N GLN A 134 8.75 2.28 14.05
CA GLN A 134 8.81 1.67 12.69
C GLN A 134 9.42 0.29 12.78
#